data_AF-I3VZE6-F1
#
_entry.id   AF-I3VZE6-F1
#
_cell.length_a   1.000
_cell.length_b   1.000
_cell.length_c   1.000
_cell.angle_alpha   90.00
_cell.angle_beta   90.00
_cell.angle_gamma   90.00
#
_symmetry.space_group_name_H-M   'P 1'
#
loop_
_entity.id
_entity.type
_entity.pdbx_description
1 polymer ?
#
loop_
_entity_poly.entity_id
_entity_poly.type
_entity_poly.pdbx_seq_one_letter_code
_entity_poly.pdbx_strand_id
1 'polypeptide(L)'
;MTTHIDAEKIENELQQRLSNRMDSVRELVKARQKVADARDALGAAEDEDARRYQAALTAGWTADELRSAGLSEPEKKLRVRKRATRRTTPTPAASEQREQPQHHG
;
A
#
# COMPACT_ATOMS: atom_id res chain seq x y z
N MET A 1 -34.43 -18.16 41.39
CA MET A 1 -35.00 -17.82 40.07
C MET A 1 -34.21 -18.62 39.04
N THR A 2 -34.80 -19.70 38.52
CA THR A 2 -34.11 -20.60 37.59
C THR A 2 -34.04 -19.94 36.22
N THR A 3 -32.86 -19.54 35.79
CA THR A 3 -32.61 -19.07 34.42
C THR A 3 -32.79 -20.26 33.47
N HIS A 4 -33.91 -20.30 32.74
CA HIS A 4 -34.08 -21.25 31.66
C HIS A 4 -33.12 -20.84 30.52
N ILE A 5 -32.15 -21.69 30.23
CA ILE A 5 -31.25 -21.49 29.10
C ILE A 5 -31.97 -22.01 27.85
N ASP A 6 -32.22 -21.14 26.88
CA ASP A 6 -32.78 -21.51 25.58
C ASP A 6 -31.63 -21.83 24.60
N ALA A 7 -31.36 -23.13 24.42
CA ALA A 7 -30.25 -23.61 23.59
C ALA A 7 -30.35 -23.11 22.14
N GLU A 8 -31.54 -23.15 21.54
CA GLU A 8 -31.78 -22.69 20.16
C GLU A 8 -31.49 -21.19 19.98
N LYS A 9 -31.78 -20.38 21.01
CA LYS A 9 -31.50 -18.94 20.97
C LYS A 9 -30.00 -18.68 20.96
N ILE A 10 -29.25 -19.39 21.82
CA ILE A 10 -27.79 -19.27 21.91
C ILE A 10 -27.15 -19.72 20.60
N GLU A 11 -27.60 -20.81 20.01
CA GLU A 11 -27.10 -21.30 18.71
C GLU A 11 -27.32 -20.27 17.60
N ASN A 12 -28.54 -19.73 17.49
CA ASN A 12 -28.85 -18.68 16.52
C ASN A 12 -27.98 -17.44 16.71
N GLU A 13 -27.77 -16.97 17.94
CA GLU A 13 -26.90 -15.83 18.23
C GLU A 13 -25.43 -16.08 17.83
N LEU A 14 -24.92 -17.29 18.08
CA LEU A 14 -23.56 -17.69 17.68
C LEU A 14 -23.43 -17.75 16.16
N GLN A 15 -24.42 -18.32 15.46
CA GLN A 15 -24.43 -18.38 14.00
C GLN A 15 -24.51 -16.98 13.39
N GLN A 16 -25.39 -16.11 13.88
CA GLN A 16 -25.50 -14.72 13.42
C GLN A 16 -24.17 -13.97 13.62
N ARG A 17 -23.53 -14.14 14.79
CA ARG A 17 -22.23 -13.54 15.06
C ARG A 17 -21.16 -14.05 14.09
N LEU A 18 -21.15 -15.34 13.78
CA LEU A 18 -20.21 -15.94 12.83
C LEU A 18 -20.45 -15.40 11.41
N SER A 19 -21.71 -15.36 10.97
CA SER A 19 -22.10 -14.82 9.67
C SER A 19 -21.64 -13.36 9.51
N ASN A 20 -21.94 -12.51 10.50
CA ASN A 20 -21.52 -11.10 10.48
C ASN A 20 -19.99 -10.93 10.40
N ARG A 21 -19.23 -11.80 11.10
CA ARG A 21 -17.76 -11.82 11.01
C ARG A 21 -17.30 -12.27 9.62
N MET A 22 -17.91 -13.30 9.05
CA MET A 22 -17.57 -13.80 7.71
C MET A 22 -17.87 -12.75 6.64
N ASP A 23 -18.99 -12.05 6.73
CA ASP A 23 -19.33 -10.97 5.80
C ASP A 23 -18.37 -9.79 5.92
N SER A 24 -17.96 -9.42 7.14
CA SER A 24 -16.93 -8.40 7.35
C SER A 24 -15.59 -8.78 6.69
N VAL A 25 -15.18 -10.05 6.78
CA VAL A 25 -13.96 -10.54 6.12
C VAL A 25 -14.12 -10.56 4.60
N ARG A 26 -15.28 -10.98 4.08
CA ARG A 26 -15.57 -10.96 2.63
C ARG A 26 -15.48 -9.55 2.06
N GLU A 27 -16.07 -8.57 2.74
CA GLU A 27 -15.99 -7.17 2.32
C GLU A 27 -14.56 -6.62 2.38
N LEU A 28 -13.79 -7.00 3.40
CA LEU A 28 -12.36 -6.64 3.47
C LEU A 28 -11.56 -7.23 2.30
N VAL A 29 -11.81 -8.50 1.94
CA VAL A 29 -11.14 -9.15 0.80
C VAL A 29 -11.51 -8.42 -0.50
N LYS A 30 -12.78 -8.10 -0.72
CA LYS A 30 -13.22 -7.31 -1.89
C LYS A 30 -12.54 -5.95 -1.94
N ALA A 31 -12.45 -5.25 -0.81
CA ALA A 31 -11.78 -3.96 -0.73
C ALA A 31 -10.28 -4.09 -1.07
N ARG A 32 -9.61 -5.13 -0.56
CA ARG A 32 -8.19 -5.40 -0.88
C ARG A 32 -7.98 -5.72 -2.35
N GLN A 33 -8.89 -6.49 -2.96
CA GLN A 33 -8.83 -6.77 -4.40
C GLN A 33 -8.95 -5.47 -5.21
N LYS A 34 -9.95 -4.63 -4.91
CA LYS A 34 -10.10 -3.32 -5.57
C LYS A 34 -8.85 -2.44 -5.44
N VAL A 35 -8.19 -2.46 -4.28
CA VAL A 35 -6.92 -1.73 -4.09
C VAL A 35 -5.80 -2.30 -4.97
N ALA A 36 -5.72 -3.63 -5.12
CA ALA A 36 -4.74 -4.25 -6.01
C ALA A 36 -5.02 -3.88 -7.48
N ASP A 37 -6.27 -4.00 -7.92
CA ASP A 37 -6.69 -3.67 -9.28
C ASP A 37 -6.43 -2.19 -9.62
N ALA A 38 -6.73 -1.27 -8.68
CA ALA A 38 -6.48 0.16 -8.86
C ALA A 38 -4.98 0.48 -8.97
N ARG A 39 -4.12 -0.26 -8.25
CA ARG A 39 -2.66 -0.09 -8.35
C ARG A 39 -2.12 -0.58 -9.68
N ASP A 40 -2.66 -1.68 -10.19
CA ASP A 40 -2.31 -2.21 -11.51
C ASP A 40 -2.71 -1.22 -12.62
N ALA A 41 -3.96 -0.75 -12.58
CA ALA A 41 -4.47 0.26 -13.51
C ALA A 41 -3.65 1.57 -13.46
N LEU A 42 -3.25 2.00 -12.26
CA LEU A 42 -2.36 3.15 -12.10
C LEU A 42 -1.00 2.90 -12.75
N GLY A 43 -0.40 1.72 -12.56
CA GLY A 43 0.86 1.35 -13.19
C GLY A 43 0.79 1.38 -14.72
N ALA A 44 -0.28 0.83 -15.29
CA ALA A 44 -0.51 0.86 -16.73
C ALA A 44 -0.71 2.29 -17.27
N ALA A 45 -1.47 3.12 -16.54
CA ALA A 45 -1.65 4.53 -16.90
C ALA A 45 -0.34 5.32 -16.83
N GLU A 46 0.47 5.11 -15.77
CA GLU A 46 1.79 5.71 -15.62
C GLU A 46 2.76 5.28 -16.76
N ASP A 47 2.68 4.03 -17.22
CA ASP A 47 3.47 3.55 -18.35
C ASP A 47 3.07 4.17 -19.68
N GLU A 48 1.77 4.29 -19.93
CA GLU A 48 1.27 4.93 -21.14
C GLU A 48 1.61 6.42 -21.17
N ASP A 49 1.46 7.13 -20.05
CA ASP A 49 1.87 8.53 -19.90
C ASP A 49 3.36 8.71 -20.24
N ALA A 50 4.23 7.88 -19.67
CA ALA A 50 5.65 7.91 -19.97
C ALA A 50 5.95 7.66 -21.46
N ARG A 51 5.25 6.71 -22.10
CA ARG A 51 5.38 6.44 -23.53
C ARG A 51 4.95 7.64 -24.38
N ARG A 52 3.82 8.28 -24.06
CA ARG A 52 3.34 9.46 -24.80
C ARG A 52 4.24 10.66 -24.63
N TYR A 53 4.77 10.87 -23.42
CA TYR A 53 5.78 11.89 -23.20
C TYR A 53 7.04 11.65 -24.06
N GLN A 54 7.55 10.41 -24.12
CA GLN A 54 8.68 10.08 -25.01
C GLN A 54 8.33 10.23 -26.49
N ALA A 55 7.12 9.88 -26.91
CA ALA A 55 6.66 10.09 -28.28
C ALA A 55 6.61 11.58 -28.65
N ALA A 56 6.19 12.46 -27.73
CA ALA A 56 6.21 13.91 -27.93
C ALA A 56 7.65 14.42 -28.11
N LEU A 57 8.59 13.98 -27.25
CA LEU A 57 10.01 14.32 -27.41
C LEU A 57 10.56 13.84 -28.77
N THR A 58 10.21 12.63 -29.19
CA THR A 58 10.63 12.07 -30.49
C THR A 58 10.02 12.85 -31.67
N ALA A 59 8.83 13.40 -31.49
CA ALA A 59 8.17 14.26 -32.47
C ALA A 59 8.74 15.69 -32.53
N GLY A 60 9.79 15.99 -31.74
CA GLY A 60 10.48 17.27 -31.77
C GLY A 60 10.02 18.28 -30.72
N TRP A 61 9.11 17.90 -29.82
CA TRP A 61 8.74 18.76 -28.69
C TRP A 61 9.87 18.80 -27.67
N THR A 62 10.18 19.98 -27.15
CA THR A 62 11.13 20.12 -26.05
C THR A 62 10.45 19.92 -24.70
N ALA A 63 11.24 19.52 -23.69
CA ALA A 63 10.72 19.35 -22.33
C ALA A 63 10.19 20.66 -21.72
N ASP A 64 10.75 21.80 -22.12
CA ASP A 64 10.33 23.12 -21.65
C ASP A 64 9.00 23.56 -22.30
N GLU A 65 8.76 23.23 -23.57
CA GLU A 65 7.46 23.44 -24.22
C GLU A 65 6.37 22.58 -23.59
N LEU A 66 6.65 21.31 -23.31
CA LEU A 66 5.71 20.42 -22.60
C LEU A 66 5.40 20.96 -21.20
N ARG A 67 6.42 21.44 -20.47
CA ARG A 67 6.23 22.06 -19.15
C ARG A 67 5.41 23.35 -19.25
N SER A 68 5.66 24.19 -20.26
CA SER A 68 4.89 25.41 -20.50
C SER A 68 3.43 25.11 -20.87
N ALA A 69 3.16 23.97 -21.50
CA ALA A 69 1.81 23.49 -21.80
C ALA A 69 1.11 22.83 -20.60
N GLY A 70 1.79 22.73 -19.44
CA GLY A 70 1.27 22.08 -18.23
C GLY A 70 1.47 20.55 -18.19
N LEU A 71 2.09 19.96 -19.23
CA LEU A 71 2.43 18.55 -19.31
C LEU A 71 3.80 18.32 -18.66
N SER A 72 3.78 18.26 -17.34
CA SER A 72 4.96 18.04 -16.50
C SER A 72 5.50 16.61 -16.63
N GLU A 73 6.70 16.37 -16.09
CA GLU A 73 7.38 15.09 -16.20
C GLU A 73 6.59 13.95 -15.50
N PRO A 74 6.48 12.75 -16.11
CA PRO A 74 5.66 11.64 -15.61
C PRO A 74 5.90 11.32 -14.14
N GLU A 75 4.82 11.14 -13.37
CA GLU A 75 4.87 10.90 -11.91
C GLU A 75 5.69 9.65 -11.56
N LYS A 76 5.71 8.64 -12.44
CA LYS A 76 6.56 7.45 -12.34
C LYS A 76 8.05 7.80 -12.24
N LYS A 77 8.54 8.77 -13.03
CA LYS A 77 9.94 9.22 -12.96
C LYS A 77 10.25 9.92 -11.64
N LEU A 78 9.30 10.72 -11.13
CA LEU A 78 9.42 11.39 -9.84
C LEU A 78 9.44 10.40 -8.66
N ARG A 79 8.56 9.38 -8.67
CA ARG A 79 8.55 8.31 -7.66
C ARG A 79 9.82 7.47 -7.66
N VAL A 80 10.32 7.07 -8.84
CA VAL A 80 11.57 6.30 -8.95
C VAL A 80 12.75 7.08 -8.39
N ARG A 81 12.88 8.38 -8.74
CA ARG A 81 13.92 9.26 -8.19
C ARG A 81 13.83 9.38 -6.67
N LYS A 82 12.63 9.55 -6.11
CA LYS A 82 12.39 9.63 -4.67
C LYS A 82 12.66 8.32 -3.92
N ARG A 83 12.45 7.17 -4.57
CA ARG A 83 12.78 5.85 -3.99
C ARG A 83 14.28 5.56 -4.03
N ALA A 84 14.99 6.06 -5.05
CA ALA A 84 16.45 5.96 -5.14
C ALA A 84 17.14 6.74 -4.02
N THR A 85 16.72 7.97 -3.74
CA THR A 85 17.30 8.81 -2.68
C THR A 85 17.05 8.29 -1.26
N ARG A 86 15.99 7.51 -1.04
CA ARG A 86 15.70 6.91 0.28
C ARG A 86 16.52 5.65 0.59
N ARG A 87 17.12 5.05 -0.43
CA ARG A 87 17.92 3.81 -0.30
C ARG A 87 19.41 4.10 -0.13
N THR A 88 19.84 5.34 -0.35
CA THR A 88 21.23 5.79 -0.15
C THR A 88 21.48 6.32 1.26
N THR A 89 20.50 6.35 2.15
CA THR A 89 20.73 6.65 3.56
C THR A 89 21.30 5.38 4.22
N PRO A 90 22.58 5.36 4.63
CA PRO A 90 23.11 4.22 5.37
C PRO A 90 22.39 4.19 6.70
N THR A 91 21.69 3.09 6.98
CA THR A 91 21.28 2.75 8.34
C THR A 91 22.56 2.69 9.18
N PRO A 92 22.74 3.51 10.24
CA PRO A 92 23.81 3.26 11.18
C PRO A 92 23.52 1.90 11.80
N ALA A 93 24.36 0.93 11.44
CA ALA A 93 24.36 -0.39 12.01
C ALA A 93 24.49 -0.28 13.53
N ALA A 94 23.77 -1.15 14.21
CA ALA A 94 23.82 -1.36 15.64
C ALA A 94 25.28 -1.40 16.15
N SER A 95 25.65 -0.43 16.98
CA SER A 95 26.77 -0.58 17.91
C SER A 95 26.23 -1.23 19.18
N GLU A 96 26.81 -2.38 19.49
CA GLU A 96 26.69 -3.10 20.74
C GLU A 96 26.87 -2.20 21.96
N GLN A 97 26.01 -2.37 22.96
CA GLN A 97 26.46 -2.69 24.32
C GLN A 97 25.30 -3.25 25.13
N ARG A 98 25.24 -4.59 25.13
CA ARG A 98 24.63 -5.36 26.21
C ARG A 98 25.46 -5.10 27.47
N GLU A 99 25.06 -4.16 28.30
CA GLU A 99 25.52 -4.12 29.69
C GLU A 99 24.88 -5.29 30.43
N GLN A 100 25.59 -6.42 30.47
CA GLN A 100 25.40 -7.46 31.48
C GLN A 100 26.13 -7.00 32.74
N PRO A 101 25.47 -6.80 33.90
CA PRO A 101 26.18 -6.79 35.15
C PRO A 101 26.32 -8.24 35.62
N GLN A 102 27.51 -8.81 35.46
CA GLN A 102 27.95 -9.94 36.26
C GLN A 102 28.92 -9.45 37.34
N HIS A 103 28.81 -10.07 38.52
CA HIS A 103 29.74 -10.08 39.65
C HIS A 103 29.70 -8.93 40.66
N HIS A 104 29.31 -9.23 41.90
CA HIS A 104 30.12 -9.32 43.13
C HIS A 104 29.24 -10.09 44.16
N GLY A 105 29.71 -11.06 44.94
CA GLY A 105 30.94 -11.14 45.72
C GLY A 105 30.52 -11.16 47.17
#